data_AF-A0A562QHV5-F1
#
_entry.id   AF-A0A562QHV5-F1
#
_cell.length_a   1.000
_cell.length_b   1.000
_cell.length_c   1.000
_cell.angle_alpha   90.00
_cell.angle_beta   90.00
_cell.angle_gamma   90.00
#
_symmetry.space_group_name_H-M   'P 1'
#
loop_
_entity.id
_entity.type
_entity.pdbx_description
1 polymer ?
#
loop_
_entity_poly.entity_id
_entity_poly.type
_entity_poly.pdbx_seq_one_letter_code
_entity_poly.pdbx_strand_id
1 'polypeptide(L)' 'MNCECGGMLNVIAVEEPPDHLTKEQKLIYDRVCDVECLKCGKIVYSQPYDFGKTINAVKGKMKKI' A
#
# COMPACT_ATOMS: atom_id res chain seq x y z
N MET A 1 0.71 -6.16 -10.88
CA MET A 1 1.65 -5.22 -10.25
C MET A 1 3.04 -5.52 -10.79
N ASN A 2 3.56 -4.68 -11.69
CA ASN A 2 4.85 -4.90 -12.33
C ASN A 2 5.81 -3.78 -11.91
N CYS A 3 7.06 -4.13 -11.67
CA CYS A 3 8.13 -3.16 -11.47
C CYS A 3 8.54 -2.54 -12.81
N GLU A 4 9.09 -1.33 -12.78
CA GLU A 4 9.62 -0.61 -13.96
C GLU A 4 10.67 -1.44 -14.75
N CYS A 5 11.36 -2.36 -14.09
CA CYS A 5 12.33 -3.27 -14.71
C CYS A 5 11.70 -4.48 -15.44
N GLY A 6 10.37 -4.56 -15.47
CA GLY A 6 9.59 -5.67 -16.01
C GLY A 6 9.48 -6.90 -15.09
N GLY A 7 9.98 -6.81 -13.85
CA GLY A 7 9.84 -7.88 -12.84
C GLY A 7 8.50 -7.85 -12.11
N MET A 8 8.09 -8.99 -11.54
CA MET A 8 6.92 -9.04 -10.66
C MET A 8 7.24 -8.42 -9.30
N LEU A 9 6.23 -7.75 -8.72
CA LEU A 9 6.27 -7.24 -7.35
C LEU A 9 5.62 -8.27 -6.42
N ASN A 10 6.31 -8.61 -5.34
CA ASN A 10 5.85 -9.50 -4.27
C ASN A 10 5.55 -8.68 -3.01
N VAL A 11 4.44 -8.95 -2.34
CA VAL A 11 4.12 -8.29 -1.07
C VAL A 11 5.04 -8.82 0.02
N ILE A 12 5.70 -7.91 0.74
CA ILE A 12 6.62 -8.24 1.84
C ILE A 12 6.12 -7.77 3.21
N ALA A 13 5.26 -6.75 3.25
CA ALA A 13 4.60 -6.30 4.48
C ALA A 13 3.23 -5.72 4.17
N VAL A 14 2.28 -5.85 5.10
CA VAL A 14 0.94 -5.25 4.99
C VAL A 14 0.70 -4.44 6.25
N GLU A 15 0.20 -3.21 6.10
CA GLU A 15 -0.18 -2.37 7.21
C GLU A 15 -1.35 -2.97 7.99
N GLU A 16 -1.20 -3.06 9.31
CA GLU A 16 -2.28 -3.45 10.20
C GLU A 16 -3.21 -2.25 10.47
N PRO A 17 -4.54 -2.46 10.48
CA PRO A 17 -5.49 -1.41 10.87
C PRO A 17 -5.20 -0.89 12.29
N PRO A 18 -5.20 0.44 12.52
CA PRO A 18 -4.92 1.02 13.82
C PRO A 18 -5.79 0.47 14.96
N ASP A 19 -5.21 0.33 16.16
CA ASP A 19 -5.88 -0.29 17.30
C ASP A 19 -7.10 0.47 17.81
N HIS A 20 -7.14 1.79 17.61
CA HIS A 20 -8.24 2.64 18.04
C HIS A 20 -9.50 2.53 17.16
N LEU A 21 -9.43 1.80 16.03
CA LEU A 21 -10.58 1.58 15.15
C LEU A 21 -11.51 0.50 15.72
N THR A 22 -12.82 0.71 15.55
CA THR A 22 -13.81 -0.34 15.86
C THR A 22 -13.67 -1.52 14.90
N LYS A 23 -14.27 -2.67 15.25
CA LYS A 23 -14.22 -3.87 14.39
C LYS A 23 -14.77 -3.57 12.99
N GLU A 24 -15.87 -2.82 12.91
CA GLU A 24 -16.52 -2.42 11.67
C GLU A 24 -15.61 -1.50 10.85
N GLN A 25 -14.93 -0.56 11.50
CA GLN A 25 -13.96 0.33 10.83
C GLN A 25 -12.73 -0.44 10.32
N LYS A 26 -12.24 -1.44 11.06
CA LYS A 26 -11.14 -2.30 10.61
C LYS A 26 -11.50 -3.13 9.37
N LEU A 27 -12.77 -3.52 9.21
CA LEU A 27 -13.23 -4.29 8.03
C LEU A 27 -13.18 -3.48 6.74
N ILE A 28 -13.37 -2.16 6.81
CA ILE A 28 -13.35 -1.25 5.66
C ILE A 28 -12.07 -0.42 5.58
N TYR A 29 -11.04 -0.77 6.37
CA TYR A 29 -9.79 -0.02 6.42
C TYR A 29 -8.97 -0.26 5.15
N ASP A 30 -8.68 0.82 4.42
CA ASP A 30 -7.84 0.79 3.22
C ASP A 30 -6.36 0.59 3.59
N ARG A 31 -5.96 -0.68 3.66
CA ARG A 31 -4.58 -1.07 3.97
C ARG A 31 -3.63 -0.73 2.83
N VAL A 32 -2.42 -0.35 3.20
CA VAL A 32 -1.29 -0.32 2.28
C VAL A 32 -0.37 -1.51 2.52
N CYS A 33 0.50 -1.80 1.57
CA CYS A 33 1.50 -2.83 1.63
C CYS A 33 2.82 -2.35 1.06
N ASP A 34 3.91 -2.93 1.54
CA ASP A 34 5.22 -2.78 0.93
C ASP A 34 5.46 -3.97 0.02
N VAL A 35 6.04 -3.71 -1.14
CA VAL A 35 6.31 -4.72 -2.17
C VAL A 35 7.76 -4.70 -2.59
N GLU A 36 8.32 -5.86 -2.90
CA GLU A 36 9.67 -6.04 -3.40
C GLU A 36 9.64 -6.63 -4.81
N CYS A 37 10.45 -6.09 -5.72
CA CYS A 37 10.61 -6.69 -7.03
C CYS A 37 11.48 -7.95 -6.98
N LEU A 38 10.91 -9.08 -7.40
CA LEU A 38 11.62 -10.37 -7.47
C LEU A 38 12.77 -10.40 -8.48
N LYS A 39 12.87 -9.41 -9.37
CA LYS A 39 13.91 -9.33 -10.41
C LYS A 39 15.07 -8.42 -10.03
N CYS A 40 14.80 -7.26 -9.45
CA CYS A 40 15.84 -6.25 -9.16
C CYS A 40 15.96 -5.87 -7.67
N GLY A 41 15.15 -6.46 -6.78
CA GLY A 41 15.18 -6.18 -5.33
C GLY A 41 14.69 -4.79 -4.94
N LYS A 42 14.13 -4.00 -5.87
CA LYS A 42 13.60 -2.67 -5.56
C LYS A 42 12.39 -2.82 -4.63
N ILE A 43 12.46 -2.16 -3.47
CA ILE A 43 11.34 -2.04 -2.53
C ILE A 43 10.51 -0.80 -2.89
N VAL A 44 9.20 -0.96 -2.93
CA VAL A 44 8.23 0.13 -3.10
C VAL A 44 7.29 0.11 -1.90
N TYR A 45 7.29 1.22 -1.17
CA TYR A 45 6.53 1.34 0.07
C TYR A 45 5.10 1.83 -0.16
N SER A 46 4.22 1.52 0.78
CA SER A 46 2.86 2.09 0.91
C SER A 46 2.01 1.99 -0.37
N GLN A 47 2.07 0.84 -1.04
CA GLN A 47 1.22 0.51 -2.18
C GLN A 47 -0.18 0.08 -1.73
N PRO A 48 -1.24 0.33 -2.52
CA PRO A 48 -2.58 -0.18 -2.19
C PRO A 48 -2.62 -1.72 -2.16
N TYR A 49 -3.12 -2.31 -1.06
CA TYR A 49 -3.16 -3.78 -0.91
C TYR A 49 -4.35 -4.43 -1.64
N ASP A 50 -5.56 -3.85 -1.56
CA ASP A 50 -6.80 -4.47 -2.07
C ASP A 50 -7.52 -3.61 -3.12
N PHE A 51 -7.07 -3.58 -4.39
CA PHE A 51 -7.75 -2.88 -5.51
C PHE A 51 -8.35 -1.50 -5.16
N GLY A 52 -7.80 -0.82 -4.14
CA GLY A 52 -8.28 0.45 -3.67
C GLY A 52 -8.18 1.37 -4.86
N LYS A 53 -9.34 1.90 -5.28
CA LYS A 53 -9.53 2.69 -6.50
C LYS A 53 -8.26 3.49 -6.80
N THR A 54 -7.90 3.63 -8.07
CA THR A 54 -6.73 4.35 -8.62
C THR A 54 -6.48 5.77 -8.06
N ILE A 55 -7.35 6.27 -7.18
CA ILE A 55 -7.27 7.48 -6.37
C ILE A 55 -7.05 7.06 -4.90
N ASN A 56 -5.98 6.33 -4.61
CA ASN A 56 -5.42 6.40 -3.27
C ASN A 56 -4.42 7.54 -3.32
N ALA A 57 -4.78 8.66 -2.69
CA ALA A 57 -3.85 9.73 -2.40
C ALA A 57 -2.75 9.13 -1.51
N VAL A 58 -1.70 8.60 -2.14
CA VAL A 58 -0.39 8.41 -1.51
C VAL A 58 -0.18 9.67 -0.69
N LYS A 59 0.07 9.54 0.62
CA LYS A 59 0.23 10.66 1.59
C LYS A 59 1.27 11.67 1.11
N GLY A 60 0.91 12.45 0.11
CA GLY A 60 1.63 13.58 -0.42
C GLY A 60 1.18 14.72 0.45
N LYS A 61 2.10 15.17 1.32
CA LYS A 61 2.06 16.42 2.10
C LYS A 61 0.85 17.29 1.75
N MET A 62 -0.27 17.10 2.46
CA MET A 62 -1.39 18.03 2.38
C MET A 62 -0.88 19.36 2.94
N LYS A 63 -0.50 20.29 2.07
CA LYS A 63 -0.38 21.69 2.45
C LYS A 63 -1.74 22.10 3.01
N LYS A 64 -1.76 22.54 4.26
CA LYS A 64 -2.88 23.26 4.86
C LYS A 64 -3.25 24.41 3.90
N ILE A 65 -4.50 24.40 3.43
CA ILE A 65 -5.18 25.60 2.94
C ILE A 65 -5.87 26.21 4.15
#